data_AF-A0A806J294-F1
#
_entry.id   AF-A0A806J294-F1
#
_cell.length_a   1.000
_cell.length_b   1.000
_cell.length_c   1.000
_cell.angle_alpha   90.00
_cell.angle_beta   90.00
_cell.angle_gamma   90.00
#
_symmetry.space_group_name_H-M   'P 1'
#
loop_
_entity.id
_entity.type
_entity.pdbx_description
1 polymer ?
#
loop_
_entity_poly.entity_id
_entity_poly.type
_entity_poly.pdbx_seq_one_letter_code
_entity_poly.pdbx_strand_id
1 'polypeptide(L)'
;MNKGVIGGYAESPYTHEQNGQVYYEYHINKRDTYVIVAQFSPEFTARLVDRWQELEQKQVQQLPSYSEALRQLADKIEESEQKSLQIASMESYFRNGISPFEFVKGLNGVNALKIGAFLVDKNWLYQDGNHKRVKSYARDQYLTEETTEISQHGKDPFVAYKPVLLKKGAAKLYEWYTKRELPMKANWNGVFTQDKVVGL
;
A
#
# COMPACT_ATOMS: atom_id res chain seq x y z
N MET A 1 -22.56 35.22 -18.93
CA MET A 1 -21.42 36.02 -19.42
C MET A 1 -21.70 36.43 -20.84
N ASN A 2 -21.70 37.73 -21.15
CA ASN A 2 -21.97 38.22 -22.51
C ASN A 2 -20.96 37.61 -23.49
N LYS A 3 -21.47 37.02 -24.57
CA LYS A 3 -20.68 36.41 -25.66
C LYS A 3 -20.10 37.48 -26.60
N GLY A 4 -19.62 38.59 -26.05
CA GLY A 4 -18.85 39.59 -26.81
C GLY A 4 -17.39 39.14 -26.97
N VAL A 5 -16.71 39.67 -28.00
CA VAL A 5 -15.31 39.33 -28.31
C VAL A 5 -14.34 39.92 -27.27
N ILE A 6 -14.57 41.16 -26.83
CA ILE A 6 -13.81 41.90 -25.80
C ILE A 6 -14.79 42.83 -25.06
N GLY A 7 -14.75 42.89 -23.72
CA GLY A 7 -15.40 43.90 -22.89
C GLY A 7 -14.42 44.99 -22.44
N GLY A 8 -14.91 46.20 -22.15
CA GLY A 8 -14.06 47.31 -21.68
C GLY A 8 -13.31 48.08 -22.78
N TYR A 9 -13.78 48.02 -24.03
CA TYR A 9 -13.25 48.79 -25.16
C TYR A 9 -13.60 50.29 -25.12
N ALA A 10 -14.51 50.69 -24.22
CA ALA A 10 -14.87 52.08 -24.04
C ALA A 10 -13.77 52.79 -23.25
N GLU A 11 -13.23 53.86 -23.83
CA GLU A 11 -12.30 54.76 -23.14
C GLU A 11 -12.98 55.45 -21.96
N SER A 12 -12.29 55.51 -20.84
CA SER A 12 -12.71 56.25 -19.64
C SER A 12 -11.70 57.36 -19.38
N PRO A 13 -12.16 58.62 -19.15
CA PRO A 13 -11.25 59.70 -18.83
C PRO A 13 -10.71 59.54 -17.40
N TYR A 14 -9.39 59.58 -17.26
CA TYR A 14 -8.65 59.55 -16.00
C TYR A 14 -7.88 60.85 -15.82
N THR A 15 -8.18 61.59 -14.76
CA THR A 15 -7.47 62.83 -14.43
C THR A 15 -6.34 62.52 -13.44
N HIS A 16 -5.09 62.74 -13.85
CA HIS A 16 -3.93 62.44 -13.01
C HIS A 16 -3.75 63.48 -11.90
N GLU A 17 -3.69 63.02 -10.64
CA GLU A 17 -3.75 63.89 -9.45
C GLU A 17 -2.57 64.88 -9.34
N GLN A 18 -1.41 64.56 -9.92
CA GLN A 18 -0.20 65.38 -9.80
C GLN A 18 -0.19 66.64 -10.69
N ASN A 19 -0.88 66.62 -11.84
CA ASN A 19 -0.78 67.68 -12.85
C ASN A 19 -2.14 68.11 -13.41
N GLY A 20 -3.24 67.47 -13.00
CA GLY A 20 -4.60 67.78 -13.46
C GLY A 20 -4.85 67.48 -14.94
N GLN A 21 -3.95 66.75 -15.61
CA GLN A 21 -4.10 66.38 -17.01
C GLN A 21 -5.03 65.18 -17.17
N VAL A 22 -5.86 65.19 -18.21
CA VAL A 22 -6.78 64.09 -18.56
C VAL A 22 -6.09 63.13 -19.52
N TYR A 23 -6.09 61.86 -19.15
CA TYR A 23 -5.64 60.72 -19.93
C TYR A 23 -6.83 59.81 -20.23
N TYR A 24 -6.74 59.01 -21.29
CA TYR A 24 -7.73 57.99 -21.59
C TYR A 24 -7.22 56.63 -21.12
N GLU A 25 -8.02 55.94 -20.30
CA GLU A 25 -7.72 54.59 -19.83
C GLU A 25 -8.79 53.59 -20.29
N TYR A 26 -8.37 52.33 -20.46
CA TYR A 26 -9.25 51.21 -20.82
C TYR A 26 -9.26 50.20 -19.68
N HIS A 27 -10.45 49.91 -19.15
CA HIS A 27 -10.63 48.93 -18.08
C HIS A 27 -10.89 47.55 -18.66
N ILE A 28 -9.80 46.86 -19.00
CA ILE A 28 -9.85 45.56 -19.68
C ILE A 28 -9.65 44.45 -18.64
N ASN A 29 -10.55 43.47 -18.63
CA ASN A 29 -10.42 42.33 -17.72
C ASN A 29 -9.34 41.36 -18.21
N LYS A 30 -8.89 40.48 -17.30
CA LYS A 30 -7.82 39.51 -17.57
C LYS A 30 -8.05 38.65 -18.83
N ARG A 31 -9.28 38.17 -19.06
CA ARG A 31 -9.60 37.35 -20.24
C ARG A 31 -9.39 38.15 -21.52
N ASP A 32 -9.91 39.37 -21.54
CA ASP A 32 -9.91 40.23 -22.71
C ASP A 32 -8.50 40.75 -23.01
N THR A 33 -7.67 40.99 -21.99
CA THR A 33 -6.24 41.25 -22.15
C THR A 33 -5.55 40.10 -22.89
N TYR A 34 -5.82 38.84 -22.55
CA TYR A 34 -5.24 37.71 -23.28
C TYR A 34 -5.69 37.64 -24.74
N VAL A 35 -6.96 37.97 -25.02
CA VAL A 35 -7.48 38.02 -26.40
C VAL A 35 -6.78 39.11 -27.21
N ILE A 36 -6.57 40.29 -26.63
CA ILE A 36 -5.87 41.40 -27.27
C ILE A 36 -4.40 41.02 -27.54
N VAL A 37 -3.70 40.51 -26.53
CA VAL A 37 -2.29 40.12 -26.67
C VAL A 37 -2.11 39.01 -27.71
N ALA A 38 -3.05 38.06 -27.78
CA ALA A 38 -3.03 37.02 -28.81
C ALA A 38 -3.13 37.59 -30.24
N GLN A 39 -3.93 38.63 -30.47
CA GLN A 39 -4.02 39.25 -31.80
C GLN A 39 -2.74 39.98 -32.21
N PHE A 40 -2.02 40.58 -31.26
CA PHE A 40 -0.83 41.38 -31.55
C PHE A 40 0.49 40.60 -31.45
N SER A 41 0.50 39.42 -30.82
CA SER A 41 1.71 38.60 -30.65
C SER A 41 1.50 37.18 -31.22
N PRO A 42 2.02 36.91 -32.43
CA PRO A 42 1.97 35.58 -33.03
C PRO A 42 2.64 34.51 -32.15
N GLU A 43 3.73 34.85 -31.46
CA GLU A 43 4.43 33.94 -30.54
C GLU A 43 3.57 33.53 -29.35
N PHE A 44 2.83 34.48 -28.77
CA PHE A 44 1.92 34.21 -27.66
C PHE A 44 0.76 33.32 -28.12
N THR A 45 0.22 33.58 -29.32
CA THR A 45 -0.84 32.76 -29.92
C THR A 45 -0.39 31.34 -30.20
N ALA A 46 0.83 31.15 -30.73
CA ALA A 46 1.39 29.82 -30.95
C ALA A 46 1.44 29.02 -29.63
N ARG A 47 1.96 29.62 -28.55
CA ARG A 47 2.01 28.97 -27.23
C ARG A 47 0.63 28.62 -26.67
N LEU A 48 -0.37 29.47 -26.88
CA LEU A 48 -1.75 29.16 -26.47
C LEU A 48 -2.29 27.95 -27.25
N VAL A 49 -2.05 27.90 -28.56
CA VAL A 49 -2.48 26.78 -29.42
C VAL A 49 -1.77 25.49 -29.03
N ASP A 50 -0.45 25.52 -28.87
CA ASP A 50 0.35 24.36 -28.45
C ASP A 50 -0.15 23.83 -27.12
N ARG A 51 -0.35 24.72 -26.14
CA ARG A 51 -0.86 24.34 -24.82
C ARG A 51 -2.27 23.75 -24.88
N TRP A 52 -3.14 24.27 -25.74
CA TRP A 52 -4.47 23.71 -25.93
C TRP A 52 -4.40 22.31 -26.54
N GLN A 53 -3.57 22.10 -27.56
CA GLN A 53 -3.35 20.78 -28.16
C GLN A 53 -2.79 19.76 -27.14
N GLU A 54 -1.84 20.16 -26.29
CA GLU A 54 -1.34 19.29 -25.22
C GLU A 54 -2.45 18.84 -24.25
N LEU A 55 -3.38 19.74 -23.92
CA LEU A 55 -4.48 19.45 -23.00
C LEU A 55 -5.53 18.55 -23.66
N GLU A 56 -5.86 18.77 -24.93
CA GLU A 56 -6.74 17.89 -25.72
C GLU A 56 -6.14 16.48 -25.81
N GLN A 57 -4.84 16.35 -26.11
CA GLN A 57 -4.15 15.06 -26.14
C GLN A 57 -4.16 14.34 -24.78
N LYS A 58 -3.99 15.09 -23.68
CA LYS A 58 -4.06 14.52 -22.32
C LYS A 58 -5.48 14.13 -21.92
N GLN A 59 -6.49 14.87 -22.35
CA GLN A 59 -7.89 14.56 -22.07
C GLN A 59 -8.38 13.33 -22.84
N VAL A 60 -7.76 13.02 -23.99
CA VAL A 60 -7.95 11.77 -24.75
C VAL A 60 -7.27 10.57 -24.09
N GLN A 61 -6.51 10.75 -23.02
CA GLN A 61 -6.02 9.65 -22.19
C GLN A 61 -7.23 9.08 -21.39
N GLN A 62 -7.94 8.17 -22.07
CA GLN A 62 -9.21 7.57 -21.70
C GLN A 62 -9.23 7.16 -20.23
N LEU A 63 -10.11 7.78 -19.45
CA LEU A 63 -10.62 7.16 -18.23
C LEU A 63 -11.25 5.82 -18.66
N PRO A 64 -10.97 4.70 -17.94
CA PRO A 64 -11.57 3.42 -18.25
C PRO A 64 -13.08 3.60 -18.33
N SER A 65 -13.71 2.95 -19.31
CA SER A 65 -15.16 3.01 -19.44
C SER A 65 -15.80 2.59 -18.11
N TYR A 66 -16.94 3.18 -17.75
CA TYR A 66 -17.63 2.85 -16.51
C TYR A 66 -17.82 1.32 -16.33
N SER A 67 -18.05 0.61 -17.45
CA SER A 67 -18.14 -0.85 -17.48
C SER A 67 -16.82 -1.57 -17.17
N GLU A 68 -15.69 -1.06 -17.63
CA GLU A 68 -14.36 -1.62 -17.35
C GLU A 68 -13.95 -1.38 -15.90
N ALA A 69 -14.22 -0.19 -15.37
CA ALA A 69 -13.99 0.12 -13.96
C ALA A 69 -14.79 -0.81 -13.04
N LEU A 70 -16.05 -1.09 -13.39
CA LEU A 70 -16.90 -2.01 -12.62
C LEU A 70 -16.38 -3.46 -12.68
N ARG A 71 -15.91 -3.92 -13.84
CA ARG A 71 -15.29 -5.25 -13.97
C ARG A 71 -14.03 -5.38 -13.12
N GLN A 72 -13.13 -4.39 -13.18
CA GLN A 72 -11.93 -4.39 -12.34
C GLN A 72 -12.25 -4.37 -10.85
N LEU A 73 -13.34 -3.74 -10.43
CA LEU A 73 -13.81 -3.80 -9.05
C LEU A 73 -14.34 -5.19 -8.69
N ALA A 74 -15.11 -5.82 -9.57
CA ALA A 74 -15.60 -7.19 -9.37
C ALA A 74 -14.44 -8.18 -9.24
N ASP A 75 -13.47 -8.15 -10.15
CA ASP A 75 -12.28 -9.02 -10.09
C ASP A 75 -11.52 -8.86 -8.77
N LYS A 76 -11.37 -7.61 -8.29
CA LYS A 76 -10.73 -7.33 -7.00
C LYS A 76 -11.53 -7.84 -5.81
N ILE A 77 -12.85 -7.77 -5.86
CA ILE A 77 -13.72 -8.30 -4.81
C ILE A 77 -13.60 -9.82 -4.77
N GLU A 78 -13.69 -10.50 -5.90
CA GLU A 78 -13.54 -11.96 -5.99
C GLU A 78 -12.17 -12.43 -5.47
N GLU A 79 -11.08 -11.75 -5.86
CA GLU A 79 -9.76 -12.01 -5.30
C GLU A 79 -9.72 -11.81 -3.77
N SER A 80 -10.41 -10.78 -3.26
CA SER A 80 -10.45 -10.50 -1.82
C SER A 80 -11.23 -11.56 -1.05
N GLU A 81 -12.32 -12.08 -1.63
CA GLU A 81 -13.12 -13.16 -1.08
C GLU A 81 -12.36 -14.49 -1.09
N GLN A 82 -11.64 -14.80 -2.16
CA GLN A 82 -10.78 -15.98 -2.19
C GLN A 82 -9.67 -15.90 -1.13
N LYS A 83 -9.08 -14.72 -0.93
CA LYS A 83 -8.10 -14.49 0.14
C LYS A 83 -8.74 -14.63 1.52
N SER A 84 -9.97 -14.14 1.72
CA SER A 84 -10.67 -14.23 3.02
C SER A 84 -11.09 -15.66 3.36
N LEU A 85 -11.54 -16.46 2.38
CA LEU A 85 -11.86 -17.88 2.57
C LEU A 85 -10.63 -18.71 2.97
N GLN A 86 -9.47 -18.45 2.36
CA GLN A 86 -8.21 -19.08 2.76
C GLN A 86 -7.80 -18.68 4.20
N ILE A 87 -8.07 -17.45 4.62
CA ILE A 87 -7.84 -16.99 5.99
C ILE A 87 -8.82 -17.68 6.96
N ALA A 88 -10.09 -17.82 6.60
CA ALA A 88 -11.11 -18.47 7.43
C ALA A 88 -10.81 -19.95 7.67
N SER A 89 -10.34 -20.70 6.65
CA SER A 89 -9.85 -22.08 6.84
C SER A 89 -8.64 -22.15 7.79
N MET A 90 -7.88 -21.05 7.91
CA MET A 90 -6.68 -20.94 8.74
C MET A 90 -6.97 -20.52 10.19
N GLU A 91 -8.07 -19.81 10.47
CA GLU A 91 -8.46 -19.45 11.84
C GLU A 91 -8.67 -20.70 12.72
N SER A 92 -9.13 -21.81 12.12
CA SER A 92 -9.22 -23.11 12.81
C SER A 92 -7.84 -23.64 13.28
N TYR A 93 -6.78 -23.33 12.53
CA TYR A 93 -5.40 -23.71 12.83
C TYR A 93 -4.71 -22.75 13.81
N PHE A 94 -5.11 -21.48 13.80
CA PHE A 94 -4.59 -20.46 14.70
C PHE A 94 -5.27 -20.56 16.08
N ARG A 95 -4.82 -21.53 16.88
CA ARG A 95 -5.11 -21.52 18.33
C ARG A 95 -4.29 -20.39 18.97
N ASN A 96 -4.92 -19.50 19.74
CA ASN A 96 -4.19 -18.44 20.46
C ASN A 96 -3.08 -19.05 21.33
N GLY A 97 -1.88 -18.47 21.32
CA GLY A 97 -0.74 -18.93 22.15
C GLY A 97 0.23 -19.92 21.48
N ILE A 98 0.01 -20.31 20.21
CA ILE A 98 0.96 -21.16 19.48
C ILE A 98 2.21 -20.37 19.06
N SER A 99 3.36 -21.05 19.05
CA SER A 99 4.60 -20.49 18.52
C SER A 99 4.61 -20.53 16.98
N PRO A 100 5.39 -19.64 16.31
CA PRO A 100 5.59 -19.71 14.86
C PRO A 100 6.12 -21.08 14.40
N PHE A 101 6.90 -21.76 15.25
CA PHE A 101 7.45 -23.09 14.97
C PHE A 101 6.39 -24.19 14.98
N GLU A 102 5.43 -24.11 15.90
CA GLU A 102 4.29 -25.04 15.97
C GLU A 102 3.33 -24.80 14.81
N PHE A 103 3.05 -23.54 14.49
CA PHE A 103 2.17 -23.17 13.38
C PHE A 103 2.66 -23.77 12.05
N VAL A 104 3.95 -23.60 11.71
CA VAL A 104 4.48 -24.13 10.44
C VAL A 104 4.56 -25.66 10.37
N LYS A 105 4.53 -26.39 11.51
CA LYS A 105 4.43 -27.86 11.50
C LYS A 105 3.07 -28.35 11.02
N GLY A 106 2.04 -27.51 11.13
CA GLY A 106 0.72 -27.75 10.56
C GLY A 106 0.67 -27.61 9.05
N LEU A 107 1.59 -26.86 8.45
CA LEU A 107 1.66 -26.63 7.01
C LEU A 107 2.33 -27.82 6.30
N ASN A 108 1.68 -28.37 5.27
CA ASN A 108 2.27 -29.46 4.49
C ASN A 108 3.55 -28.98 3.77
N GLY A 109 4.55 -29.85 3.68
CA GLY A 109 5.74 -29.59 2.89
C GLY A 109 6.75 -28.63 3.51
N VAL A 110 6.41 -27.89 4.57
CA VAL A 110 7.34 -26.96 5.22
C VAL A 110 8.42 -27.73 5.99
N ASN A 111 9.65 -27.28 5.85
CA ASN A 111 10.79 -27.75 6.61
C ASN A 111 10.92 -26.97 7.93
N ALA A 112 10.24 -27.47 8.96
CA ALA A 112 10.21 -26.85 10.29
C ALA A 112 11.61 -26.69 10.94
N LEU A 113 12.62 -27.48 10.55
CA LEU A 113 13.99 -27.32 11.08
C LEU A 113 14.66 -26.05 10.55
N LYS A 114 14.35 -25.64 9.31
CA LYS A 114 14.94 -24.46 8.68
C LYS A 114 14.17 -23.17 8.97
N ILE A 115 12.94 -23.25 9.48
CA ILE A 115 12.11 -22.06 9.72
C ILE A 115 12.78 -21.08 10.68
N GLY A 116 13.49 -21.60 11.69
CA GLY A 116 14.13 -20.74 12.67
C GLY A 116 15.27 -19.92 12.08
N ALA A 117 15.98 -20.40 11.06
CA ALA A 117 17.00 -19.61 10.39
C ALA A 117 16.35 -18.59 9.45
N PHE A 118 15.28 -18.99 8.76
CA PHE A 118 14.48 -18.11 7.91
C PHE A 118 13.87 -16.92 8.67
N LEU A 119 13.32 -17.15 9.87
CA LEU A 119 12.77 -16.06 10.69
C LEU A 119 13.84 -15.12 11.25
N VAL A 120 15.08 -15.58 11.39
CA VAL A 120 16.21 -14.70 11.74
C VAL A 120 16.58 -13.82 10.55
N ASP A 121 16.64 -14.39 9.34
CA ASP A 121 16.88 -13.67 8.09
C ASP A 121 15.81 -12.61 7.82
N LYS A 122 14.53 -12.93 8.06
CA LYS A 122 13.40 -11.97 7.96
C LYS A 122 13.33 -10.94 9.09
N ASN A 123 14.34 -10.87 9.97
CA ASN A 123 14.38 -9.96 11.13
C ASN A 123 13.22 -10.13 12.13
N TRP A 124 12.62 -11.32 12.21
CA TRP A 124 11.59 -11.61 13.20
C TRP A 124 12.16 -12.13 14.51
N LEU A 125 13.20 -12.96 14.40
CA LEU A 125 13.88 -13.56 15.55
C LEU A 125 15.37 -13.18 15.56
N TYR A 126 16.00 -13.31 16.71
CA TYR A 126 17.45 -13.30 16.85
C TYR A 126 17.89 -14.45 17.76
N GLN A 127 19.16 -14.83 17.64
CA GLN A 127 19.76 -15.88 18.46
C GLN A 127 20.26 -15.25 19.78
N ASP A 128 19.79 -15.78 20.91
CA ASP A 128 20.21 -15.39 22.27
C ASP A 128 20.70 -16.66 23.00
N GLY A 129 22.01 -16.92 22.91
CA GLY A 129 22.61 -18.18 23.34
C GLY A 129 21.96 -19.38 22.63
N ASN A 130 21.33 -20.28 23.39
CA ASN A 130 20.61 -21.43 22.86
C ASN A 130 19.13 -21.16 22.53
N HIS A 131 18.63 -19.95 22.79
CA HIS A 131 17.23 -19.59 22.61
C HIS A 131 17.04 -18.66 21.40
N LYS A 132 15.82 -18.62 20.87
CA LYS A 132 15.42 -17.68 19.83
C LYS A 132 14.42 -16.70 20.40
N ARG A 133 14.75 -15.41 20.30
CA ARG A 133 13.98 -14.32 20.90
C ARG A 133 13.42 -13.39 19.85
N VAL A 134 12.36 -12.67 20.20
CA VAL A 134 11.63 -11.81 19.26
C VAL A 134 12.35 -10.48 19.09
N LYS A 135 12.70 -10.12 17.85
CA LYS A 135 13.28 -8.80 17.53
C LYS A 135 12.23 -7.69 17.69
N SER A 136 12.69 -6.49 18.02
CA SER A 136 11.82 -5.31 18.18
C SER A 136 10.95 -5.02 16.96
N TYR A 137 11.43 -5.30 15.74
CA TYR A 137 10.66 -5.11 14.50
C TYR A 137 9.41 -5.99 14.43
N ALA A 138 9.49 -7.23 14.91
CA ALA A 138 8.39 -8.18 14.84
C ALA A 138 7.54 -8.23 16.11
N ARG A 139 8.06 -7.73 17.23
CA ARG A 139 7.34 -7.64 18.49
C ARG A 139 6.10 -6.77 18.32
N ASP A 140 4.99 -7.20 18.92
CA ASP A 140 3.69 -6.52 18.93
C ASP A 140 3.00 -6.37 17.56
N GLN A 141 3.70 -6.69 16.46
CA GLN A 141 3.14 -6.69 15.11
C GLN A 141 2.87 -8.09 14.57
N TYR A 142 3.82 -9.01 14.73
CA TYR A 142 3.75 -10.37 14.17
C TYR A 142 3.92 -11.43 15.25
N LEU A 143 4.74 -11.15 16.26
CA LEU A 143 5.04 -12.04 17.37
C LEU A 143 4.93 -11.29 18.70
N THR A 144 4.66 -12.00 19.77
CA THR A 144 4.92 -11.56 21.15
C THR A 144 5.85 -12.57 21.84
N GLU A 145 6.35 -12.25 23.02
CA GLU A 145 7.27 -13.11 23.78
C GLU A 145 6.69 -13.40 25.16
N GLU A 146 6.37 -14.66 25.43
CA GLU A 146 5.99 -15.13 26.76
C GLU A 146 7.22 -15.57 27.54
N THR A 147 7.31 -15.15 28.79
CA THR A 147 8.36 -15.58 29.73
C THR A 147 7.81 -16.60 30.70
N THR A 148 8.48 -17.74 30.84
CA THR A 148 8.13 -18.77 31.82
C THR A 148 9.34 -19.06 32.70
N GLU A 149 9.15 -19.05 34.00
CA GLU A 149 10.18 -19.46 34.96
C GLU A 149 10.13 -20.98 35.11
N ILE A 150 11.23 -21.64 34.77
CA ILE A 150 11.36 -23.09 34.83
C ILE A 150 12.25 -23.43 36.02
N SER A 151 11.64 -24.01 37.05
CA SER A 151 12.32 -24.53 38.22
C SER A 151 12.41 -26.05 38.12
N GLN A 152 13.62 -26.59 37.88
CA GLN A 152 13.88 -28.02 37.91
C GLN A 152 14.44 -28.42 39.27
N HIS A 153 14.01 -29.57 39.80
CA HIS A 153 14.45 -30.05 41.10
C HIS A 153 15.99 -30.21 41.13
N GLY A 154 16.65 -29.48 42.04
CA GLY A 154 18.11 -29.50 42.21
C GLY A 154 18.90 -28.56 41.28
N LYS A 155 18.25 -27.66 40.54
CA LYS A 155 18.91 -26.62 39.74
C LYS A 155 18.32 -25.24 40.03
N ASP A 156 19.12 -24.20 39.82
CA ASP A 156 18.64 -22.82 39.92
C ASP A 156 17.55 -22.55 38.87
N PRO A 157 16.47 -21.82 39.21
CA PRO A 157 15.44 -21.41 38.27
C PRO A 157 16.05 -20.61 37.11
N PHE A 158 15.52 -20.81 35.90
CA PHE A 158 15.88 -20.01 34.74
C PHE A 158 14.63 -19.52 34.00
N VAL A 159 14.75 -18.36 33.34
CA VAL A 159 13.68 -17.79 32.52
C VAL A 159 13.79 -18.34 31.11
N ALA A 160 12.74 -19.00 30.64
CA ALA A 160 12.58 -19.40 29.25
C ALA A 160 11.73 -18.38 28.48
N TYR A 161 12.18 -18.07 27.27
CA TYR A 161 11.50 -17.14 26.36
C TYR A 161 10.84 -17.92 25.23
N LYS A 162 9.54 -17.76 25.06
CA LYS A 162 8.75 -18.40 24.00
C LYS A 162 8.18 -17.35 23.06
N PRO A 163 8.59 -17.32 21.78
CA PRO A 163 7.90 -16.54 20.76
C PRO A 163 6.48 -17.09 20.55
N VAL A 164 5.48 -16.22 20.67
CA VAL A 164 4.06 -16.52 20.44
C VAL A 164 3.59 -15.78 19.20
N LEU A 165 2.85 -16.46 18.34
CA LEU A 165 2.39 -15.94 17.07
C LEU A 165 1.13 -15.10 17.24
N LEU A 166 1.11 -13.90 16.65
CA LEU A 166 -0.09 -13.05 16.57
C LEU A 166 -0.85 -13.35 15.27
N LYS A 167 -2.14 -12.98 15.20
CA LYS A 167 -2.98 -13.19 14.00
C LYS A 167 -2.33 -12.65 12.72
N LYS A 168 -1.79 -11.43 12.80
CA LYS A 168 -1.08 -10.77 11.68
C LYS A 168 0.21 -11.50 11.29
N GLY A 169 0.92 -12.08 12.26
CA GLY A 169 2.09 -12.94 12.01
C GLY A 169 1.73 -14.24 11.32
N ALA A 170 0.63 -14.89 11.73
CA ALA A 170 0.14 -16.11 11.11
C ALA A 170 -0.28 -15.88 9.66
N ALA A 171 -1.03 -14.79 9.40
CA ALA A 171 -1.39 -14.39 8.04
C ALA A 171 -0.14 -14.18 7.17
N LYS A 172 0.92 -13.54 7.71
CA LYS A 172 2.16 -13.30 6.96
C LYS A 172 2.97 -14.58 6.70
N LEU A 173 3.05 -15.48 7.67
CA LEU A 173 3.66 -16.81 7.48
C LEU A 173 2.93 -17.61 6.40
N TYR A 174 1.60 -17.55 6.37
CA TYR A 174 0.80 -18.20 5.35
C TYR A 174 0.96 -17.56 3.97
N GLU A 175 1.06 -16.24 3.89
CA GLU A 175 1.40 -15.55 2.64
C GLU A 175 2.73 -16.03 2.06
N TRP A 176 3.76 -16.20 2.90
CA TRP A 176 5.04 -16.77 2.47
C TRP A 176 4.91 -18.23 2.06
N TYR A 177 4.01 -18.99 2.67
CA TYR A 177 3.75 -20.38 2.31
C TYR A 177 3.11 -20.50 0.92
N THR A 178 2.06 -19.73 0.63
CA THR A 178 1.39 -19.73 -0.68
C THR A 178 2.31 -19.26 -1.80
N LYS A 179 3.21 -18.30 -1.49
CA LYS A 179 4.27 -17.84 -2.40
C LYS A 179 5.47 -18.77 -2.51
N ARG A 180 5.51 -19.88 -1.76
CA ARG A 180 6.64 -20.83 -1.70
C ARG A 180 7.96 -20.19 -1.24
N GLU A 181 7.89 -19.10 -0.49
CA GLU A 181 9.04 -18.41 0.09
C GLU A 181 9.50 -19.07 1.40
N LEU A 182 8.63 -19.85 2.05
CA LEU A 182 9.03 -20.63 3.22
C LEU A 182 10.04 -21.74 2.85
N PRO A 183 10.93 -22.15 3.76
CA PRO A 183 11.80 -23.29 3.54
C PRO A 183 10.98 -24.58 3.35
N MET A 184 10.94 -25.11 2.13
CA MET A 184 10.21 -26.35 1.81
C MET A 184 11.12 -27.59 1.90
N LYS A 185 10.52 -28.77 2.09
CA LYS A 185 11.21 -30.06 2.01
C LYS A 185 11.55 -30.39 0.55
N ALA A 186 12.73 -30.98 0.34
CA ALA A 186 13.20 -31.35 -1.01
C ALA A 186 12.32 -32.41 -1.69
N ASN A 187 11.65 -33.26 -0.92
CA ASN A 187 10.78 -34.32 -1.41
C ASN A 187 9.29 -33.94 -1.44
N TRP A 188 8.95 -32.65 -1.30
CA TRP A 188 7.56 -32.20 -1.31
C TRP A 188 7.00 -32.14 -2.74
N ASN A 189 5.78 -32.63 -2.92
CA ASN A 189 5.11 -32.78 -4.22
C ASN A 189 4.48 -31.49 -4.77
N GLY A 190 4.65 -30.35 -4.09
CA GLY A 190 4.12 -29.05 -4.54
C GLY A 190 2.62 -28.84 -4.28
N VAL A 191 1.94 -29.78 -3.64
CA VAL A 191 0.49 -29.73 -3.38
C VAL A 191 0.22 -29.17 -1.98
N PHE A 192 -0.59 -28.13 -1.93
CA PHE A 192 -1.09 -27.52 -0.71
C PHE A 192 -2.28 -28.31 -0.15
N THR A 193 -2.06 -29.48 0.45
CA THR A 193 -3.15 -30.21 1.13
C THR A 193 -3.31 -29.71 2.57
N GLN A 194 -4.53 -29.34 2.97
CA GLN A 194 -4.89 -28.93 4.34
C GLN A 194 -5.36 -30.11 5.22
N ASP A 195 -5.03 -31.35 4.84
CA ASP A 195 -5.61 -32.59 5.40
C ASP A 195 -5.11 -33.00 6.79
N LYS A 196 -4.50 -32.09 7.54
CA LYS A 196 -4.29 -32.34 8.97
C LYS A 196 -5.40 -31.66 9.73
N VAL A 197 -6.54 -32.33 9.86
CA VAL A 197 -7.35 -32.12 11.05
C VAL A 197 -6.46 -32.55 12.21
N VAL A 198 -5.92 -31.61 12.98
CA VAL A 198 -5.20 -31.92 14.21
C VAL A 198 -6.25 -32.40 15.21
N GLY A 199 -6.58 -33.68 15.13
CA GLY A 199 -7.10 -34.42 16.25
C GLY A 199 -6.01 -34.43 17.32
N LEU A 200 -6.28 -33.68 18.40
CA LEU A 200 -5.88 -33.84 19.81
C LEU A 200 -6.15 -32.51 20.54
#